data_AF-A0A497KYM6-F1
#
_entry.id   AF-A0A497KYM6-F1
#
_cell.length_a   1.000
_cell.length_b   1.000
_cell.length_c   1.000
_cell.angle_alpha   90.00
_cell.angle_beta   90.00
_cell.angle_gamma   90.00
#
_symmetry.space_group_name_H-M   'P 1'
#
loop_
_entity.id
_entity.type
_entity.pdbx_description
1 polymer ?
#
loop_
_entity_poly.entity_id
_entity_poly.type
_entity_poly.pdbx_seq_one_letter_code
_entity_poly.pdbx_strand_id
1 'polypeptide(L)'
;MGKAKNVFEFLEDLKALPETKEEEIFEQLCAMIGAEVLAYRKQHNLSRKQLAEMLRMPTKRIARIEMEVANLTLRDIARIASVLNGHPKVSLGILKERSEESE
;
A
#
# COMPACT_ATOMS: atom_id res chain seq x y z
N MET A 1 32.87 -17.04 -23.08
CA MET A 1 31.51 -16.65 -23.52
C MET A 1 30.59 -16.77 -22.31
N GLY A 2 30.29 -15.64 -21.66
CA GLY A 2 29.47 -15.62 -20.45
C GLY A 2 28.00 -15.84 -20.79
N LYS A 3 27.32 -16.73 -20.04
CA LYS A 3 25.86 -16.86 -20.10
C LYS A 3 25.26 -15.53 -19.66
N ALA A 4 24.36 -14.96 -20.46
CA ALA A 4 23.58 -13.81 -20.03
C ALA A 4 22.76 -14.24 -18.80
N LYS A 5 23.10 -13.69 -17.62
CA LYS A 5 22.28 -13.88 -16.42
C LYS A 5 20.88 -13.35 -16.71
N ASN A 6 19.87 -14.14 -16.40
CA ASN A 6 18.49 -13.70 -16.54
C ASN A 6 18.26 -12.48 -15.61
N VAL A 7 17.42 -11.52 -16.00
CA VAL A 7 17.10 -10.34 -15.18
C VAL A 7 16.65 -10.76 -13.79
N PHE A 8 15.93 -11.88 -13.67
CA PHE A 8 15.53 -12.46 -12.39
C PHE A 8 16.72 -12.94 -11.54
N GLU A 9 17.69 -13.65 -12.12
CA GLU A 9 18.91 -14.09 -11.41
C GLU A 9 19.74 -12.89 -10.93
N PHE A 10 19.77 -11.81 -11.72
CA PHE A 10 20.44 -10.56 -11.33
C PHE A 10 19.74 -9.85 -10.16
N LEU A 11 18.41 -9.87 -10.12
CA LEU A 11 17.63 -9.29 -9.02
C LEU A 11 17.75 -10.13 -7.74
N GLU A 12 17.81 -11.46 -7.86
CA GLU A 12 18.12 -12.38 -6.75
C GLU A 12 19.50 -12.09 -6.15
N ASP A 13 20.53 -11.94 -7.00
CA ASP A 13 21.90 -11.60 -6.56
C ASP A 13 21.98 -10.24 -5.84
N LEU A 14 21.11 -9.30 -6.20
CA LEU A 14 21.01 -7.98 -5.56
C LEU A 14 20.21 -7.99 -4.26
N LYS A 15 19.62 -9.13 -3.85
CA LYS A 15 18.62 -9.21 -2.78
C LYS A 15 17.47 -8.22 -2.97
N ALA A 16 17.08 -7.97 -4.21
CA ALA A 16 16.00 -7.04 -4.54
C ALA A 16 14.60 -7.70 -4.45
N LEU A 17 14.54 -8.98 -4.07
CA LEU A 17 13.31 -9.69 -3.79
C LEU A 17 13.02 -9.68 -2.29
N PRO A 18 11.74 -9.68 -1.87
CA PRO A 18 11.38 -9.74 -0.47
C PRO A 18 12.00 -10.98 0.19
N GLU A 19 12.75 -10.78 1.28
CA GLU A 19 13.51 -11.86 1.94
C GLU A 19 12.58 -12.89 2.62
N THR A 20 11.32 -12.52 2.88
CA THR A 20 10.34 -13.37 3.53
C THR A 20 8.94 -13.18 2.94
N LYS A 21 8.08 -14.19 3.11
CA LYS A 21 6.65 -14.08 2.77
C LYS A 21 5.92 -12.98 3.57
N GLU A 22 6.39 -12.70 4.78
CA GLU A 22 5.88 -11.59 5.59
C GLU A 22 6.15 -10.25 4.89
N GLU A 23 7.40 -10.03 4.45
CA GLU A 23 7.80 -8.81 3.73
C GLU A 23 7.03 -8.66 2.42
N GLU A 24 6.88 -9.76 1.65
CA GLU A 24 6.09 -9.76 0.42
C GLU A 24 4.64 -9.31 0.65
N ILE A 25 3.97 -9.87 1.67
CA ILE A 25 2.59 -9.49 2.03
C ILE A 25 2.54 -8.02 2.49
N PHE A 26 3.51 -7.60 3.30
CA PHE A 26 3.60 -6.23 3.79
C PHE A 26 3.75 -5.22 2.65
N GLU A 27 4.68 -5.46 1.73
CA GLU A 27 4.91 -4.62 0.54
C GLU A 27 3.65 -4.55 -0.34
N GLN A 28 2.97 -5.68 -0.58
CA GLN A 28 1.72 -5.72 -1.33
C GLN A 28 0.61 -4.87 -0.68
N LEU A 29 0.45 -4.98 0.65
CA LEU A 29 -0.54 -4.18 1.38
C LEU A 29 -0.21 -2.68 1.32
N CYS A 30 1.06 -2.32 1.49
CA CYS A 30 1.53 -0.94 1.37
C CYS A 30 1.29 -0.40 -0.06
N ALA A 31 1.54 -1.20 -1.08
CA ALA A 31 1.32 -0.85 -2.48
C ALA A 31 -0.16 -0.59 -2.79
N MET A 32 -1.05 -1.51 -2.39
CA MET A 32 -2.49 -1.37 -2.59
C MET A 32 -3.03 -0.08 -1.94
N ILE A 33 -2.68 0.17 -0.68
CA ILE A 33 -3.13 1.37 0.04
C ILE A 33 -2.51 2.63 -0.57
N GLY A 34 -1.21 2.61 -0.88
CA GLY A 34 -0.50 3.74 -1.50
C GLY A 34 -1.10 4.14 -2.83
N ALA A 35 -1.43 3.17 -3.67
CA ALA A 35 -2.09 3.37 -4.96
C ALA A 35 -3.49 3.97 -4.80
N GLU A 36 -4.29 3.51 -3.84
CA GLU A 36 -5.63 4.06 -3.57
C GLU A 36 -5.57 5.52 -3.12
N VAL A 37 -4.64 5.85 -2.21
CA VAL A 37 -4.43 7.23 -1.76
C VAL A 37 -3.98 8.13 -2.91
N LEU A 38 -3.06 7.65 -3.75
CA LEU A 38 -2.59 8.37 -4.93
C LEU A 38 -3.73 8.61 -5.93
N ALA A 39 -4.52 7.57 -6.21
CA ALA A 39 -5.65 7.63 -7.13
C ALA A 39 -6.69 8.65 -6.65
N TYR A 40 -7.11 8.58 -5.39
CA TYR A 40 -8.02 9.56 -4.79
C TYR A 40 -7.46 10.98 -4.95
N ARG A 41 -6.20 11.20 -4.58
CA ARG A 41 -5.58 12.54 -4.65
C ARG A 41 -5.66 13.11 -6.08
N LYS A 42 -5.36 12.27 -7.08
CA LYS A 42 -5.35 12.65 -8.49
C LYS A 42 -6.75 12.90 -9.02
N GLN A 43 -7.72 12.05 -8.70
CA GLN A 43 -9.12 12.21 -9.11
C GLN A 43 -9.74 13.50 -8.55
N HIS A 44 -9.35 13.89 -7.34
CA HIS A 44 -9.81 15.12 -6.69
C HIS A 44 -8.93 16.35 -6.97
N ASN A 45 -7.96 16.26 -7.89
CA ASN A 45 -7.03 17.34 -8.25
C ASN A 45 -6.30 17.98 -7.06
N LEU A 46 -6.00 17.18 -6.04
CA LEU A 46 -5.33 17.65 -4.83
C LEU A 46 -3.81 17.65 -5.02
N SER A 47 -3.16 18.72 -4.58
CA SER A 47 -1.73 18.67 -4.30
C SER A 47 -1.47 17.75 -3.10
N ARG A 48 -0.24 17.21 -2.99
CA ARG A 48 0.14 16.41 -1.81
C ARG A 48 0.02 17.20 -0.52
N LYS A 49 0.29 18.51 -0.56
CA LYS A 49 0.18 19.40 0.62
C LYS A 49 -1.28 19.51 1.08
N GLN A 50 -2.22 19.72 0.15
CA GLN A 50 -3.65 19.78 0.48
C GLN A 50 -4.15 18.46 1.08
N LEU A 51 -3.78 17.33 0.49
CA LEU A 51 -4.15 16.02 1.06
C LEU A 51 -3.54 15.83 2.46
N ALA A 52 -2.28 16.22 2.65
CA ALA A 52 -1.62 16.15 3.94
C ALA A 52 -2.31 17.00 5.01
N GLU A 53 -2.76 18.21 4.64
CA GLU A 53 -3.55 19.10 5.52
C GLU A 53 -4.89 18.47 5.90
N MET A 54 -5.63 17.91 4.93
CA MET A 54 -6.89 17.19 5.17
C MET A 54 -6.69 16.04 6.16
N LEU A 55 -5.65 15.23 5.93
CA LEU A 55 -5.32 14.07 6.74
C LEU A 55 -4.62 14.42 8.06
N ARG A 56 -4.30 15.69 8.32
CA ARG A 56 -3.48 16.14 9.46
C ARG A 56 -2.21 15.31 9.59
N MET A 57 -1.51 15.11 8.46
CA MET A 57 -0.25 14.37 8.36
C MET A 57 0.83 15.26 7.74
N PRO A 58 2.13 15.00 7.99
CA PRO A 58 3.19 15.68 7.27
C PRO A 58 3.16 15.37 5.77
N THR A 59 3.37 16.36 4.91
CA THR A 59 3.42 16.17 3.43
C THR A 59 4.43 15.10 3.01
N LYS A 60 5.57 15.01 3.70
CA LYS A 60 6.58 13.97 3.47
C LYS A 60 6.06 12.56 3.77
N ARG A 61 5.16 12.41 4.75
CA ARG A 61 4.51 11.13 5.08
C ARG A 61 3.58 10.71 3.95
N ILE A 62 2.77 11.63 3.42
CA ILE A 62 1.90 11.36 2.26
C ILE A 62 2.72 10.93 1.04
N ALA A 63 3.83 11.63 0.74
CA ALA A 63 4.70 11.24 -0.36
C ALA A 63 5.25 9.82 -0.20
N ARG A 64 5.66 9.44 1.02
CA ARG A 64 6.14 8.07 1.29
C ARG A 64 5.03 7.02 1.17
N ILE A 65 3.80 7.35 1.59
CA ILE A 65 2.64 6.47 1.44
C ILE A 65 2.35 6.23 -0.04
N GLU A 66 2.28 7.28 -0.86
CA GLU A 66 2.05 7.18 -2.31
C GLU A 66 3.17 6.47 -3.08
N MET A 67 4.36 6.35 -2.47
CA MET A 67 5.52 5.67 -3.05
C MET A 67 5.76 4.30 -2.42
N GLU A 68 4.85 3.81 -1.57
CA GLU A 68 4.95 2.47 -0.96
C GLU A 68 6.14 2.30 0.01
N VAL A 69 6.82 3.40 0.37
CA VAL A 69 8.02 3.41 1.25
C VAL A 69 7.68 3.80 2.69
N ALA A 70 6.41 3.67 3.09
CA ALA A 70 5.93 4.03 4.41
C ALA A 70 5.42 2.81 5.15
N ASN A 71 5.89 2.62 6.38
CA ASN A 71 5.24 1.73 7.32
C ASN A 71 3.89 2.35 7.74
N LEU A 72 2.81 1.78 7.20
CA LEU A 72 1.43 2.20 7.44
C LEU A 72 0.89 1.47 8.67
N THR A 73 0.49 2.23 9.68
CA THR A 73 -0.22 1.65 10.82
C THR A 73 -1.72 1.52 10.53
N LEU A 74 -2.42 0.61 11.21
CA LEU A 74 -3.89 0.57 11.17
C LEU A 74 -4.54 1.91 11.53
N ARG A 75 -3.88 2.71 12.39
CA ARG A 75 -4.33 4.06 12.75
C ARG A 75 -4.20 5.04 11.58
N ASP A 76 -3.16 4.92 10.74
CA ASP A 76 -3.03 5.71 9.52
C ASP A 76 -4.15 5.36 8.54
N ILE A 77 -4.41 4.07 8.32
CA ILE A 77 -5.46 3.58 7.43
C ILE A 77 -6.83 4.07 7.89
N ALA A 78 -7.15 3.91 9.18
CA ALA A 78 -8.41 4.39 9.75
C ALA A 78 -8.56 5.91 9.59
N ARG A 79 -7.47 6.68 9.80
CA ARG A 79 -7.50 8.13 9.60
C ARG A 79 -7.80 8.48 8.15
N ILE A 80 -7.07 7.89 7.21
CA ILE A 80 -7.25 8.12 5.77
C ILE A 80 -8.70 7.81 5.39
N ALA A 81 -9.18 6.62 5.72
CA ALA A 81 -10.55 6.22 5.42
C ALA A 81 -11.59 7.18 6.02
N SER A 82 -11.46 7.56 7.29
CA SER A 82 -12.42 8.45 7.95
C SER A 82 -12.51 9.84 7.33
N VAL A 83 -11.40 10.37 6.80
CA VAL A 83 -11.36 11.71 6.19
C VAL A 83 -11.78 11.68 4.72
N LEU A 84 -11.47 10.59 4.01
CA LEU A 84 -11.76 10.43 2.58
C LEU A 84 -13.09 9.70 2.32
N ASN A 85 -13.92 9.50 3.36
CA ASN A 85 -15.19 8.76 3.32
C ASN A 85 -15.06 7.32 2.78
N GLY A 86 -13.96 6.65 3.13
CA GLY A 86 -13.70 5.25 2.80
C GLY A 86 -14.17 4.29 3.90
N HIS A 87 -14.30 3.02 3.52
CA HIS A 87 -14.64 1.92 4.43
C HIS A 87 -13.64 0.76 4.24
N PRO A 88 -12.58 0.69 5.08
CA PRO A 88 -11.53 -0.29 4.90
C PRO A 88 -12.08 -1.69 5.18
N LYS A 89 -11.84 -2.61 4.25
CA LYS A 89 -12.16 -4.04 4.41
C LYS A 89 -10.91 -4.75 4.92
N VAL A 90 -10.96 -5.27 6.15
CA VAL A 90 -9.82 -5.96 6.77
C VAL A 90 -10.18 -7.43 6.95
N SER A 91 -9.45 -8.30 6.27
CA SER A 91 -9.51 -9.75 6.40
C SER A 91 -8.11 -10.31 6.24
N LEU A 92 -7.76 -11.29 7.06
CA LEU A 92 -6.50 -12.04 6.89
C LEU A 92 -6.64 -13.17 5.87
N GLY A 93 -7.85 -13.45 5.37
CA GLY A 93 -8.12 -14.56 4.45
C GLY A 93 -7.88 -15.96 5.04
N ILE A 94 -7.66 -16.07 6.36
CA ILE A 94 -7.38 -17.34 7.05
C ILE A 94 -8.67 -18.13 7.30
N LEU A 95 -9.76 -17.41 7.56
CA LEU A 95 -11.09 -17.99 7.74
C LEU A 95 -11.85 -17.86 6.42
N LYS A 96 -12.61 -18.89 6.06
CA LYS A 96 -13.57 -18.78 4.95
C LYS A 96 -14.49 -17.61 5.25
N GLU A 97 -14.61 -16.68 4.30
CA GLU A 97 -15.64 -15.65 4.38
C GLU A 97 -16.96 -16.36 4.61
N ARG A 98 -17.68 -15.96 5.66
CA ARG A 98 -19.03 -16.44 5.90
C ARG A 98 -19.80 -15.89 4.71
N SER A 99 -19.94 -16.70 3.66
CA SER A 99 -20.79 -16.36 2.52
C SER A 99 -22.10 -15.90 3.12
N GLU A 100 -22.47 -14.66 2.84
CA GLU A 100 -23.83 -14.21 3.06
C GLU A 100 -24.70 -15.13 2.20
N GLU A 101 -25.14 -16.23 2.81
CA GLU A 101 -26.27 -17.03 2.34
C GLU A 101 -27.42 -16.03 2.30
N SER A 102 -27.60 -15.43 1.13
CA SER A 102 -28.84 -14.75 0.79
C SER A 102 -29.85 -15.86 0.55
N GLU A 103 -30.58 -16.23 1.60
CA GLU A 103 -31.89 -16.89 1.48
C GLU A 103 -32.92 -15.93 0.88
#